data_AF-A0A7C1FLV7-F1
#
_entry.id   AF-A0A7C1FLV7-F1
#
_cell.length_a   1.000
_cell.length_b   1.000
_cell.length_c   1.000
_cell.angle_alpha   90.00
_cell.angle_beta   90.00
_cell.angle_gamma   90.00
#
_symmetry.space_group_name_H-M   'P 1'
#
loop_
_entity.id
_entity.type
_entity.pdbx_description
1 polymer ?
#
loop_
_entity_poly.entity_id
_entity_poly.type
_entity_poly.pdbx_seq_one_letter_code
_entity_poly.pdbx_strand_id
1 'polypeptide(L)'
;MQDDPTTVLRKKLDGQNYQRLMAIDNARLHRFVADAIELCDPEAVLVLDDSPEAVAMSRRRAVDAGEEIPLKTEGHTVHFDGMEDQGRDREVTKYLVPPGDSLSQALNQVERQQGLEEVRGLLKGSMRG
;
A
#
# COMPACT_ATOMS: atom_id res chain seq x y z
N MET A 1 2.87 -23.27 -8.24
CA MET A 1 4.11 -23.20 -7.44
C MET A 1 4.22 -21.75 -7.02
N GLN A 2 4.25 -21.45 -5.72
CA GLN A 2 4.61 -20.11 -5.27
C GLN A 2 6.11 -19.97 -5.53
N ASP A 3 6.48 -18.98 -6.33
CA ASP A 3 7.89 -18.68 -6.58
C ASP A 3 8.56 -18.28 -5.26
N ASP A 4 9.85 -18.57 -5.14
CA ASP A 4 10.64 -18.11 -3.99
C ASP A 4 10.55 -16.57 -3.88
N PRO A 5 10.30 -15.98 -2.70
CA PRO A 5 10.13 -14.53 -2.54
C PRO A 5 11.24 -13.71 -3.19
N THR A 6 12.49 -14.17 -3.12
CA THR A 6 13.62 -13.49 -3.75
C THR A 6 13.54 -13.46 -5.27
N THR A 7 12.92 -14.48 -5.89
CA THR A 7 12.66 -14.54 -7.33
C THR A 7 11.64 -13.50 -7.75
N VAL A 8 10.51 -13.41 -7.03
CA VAL A 8 9.48 -12.38 -7.26
C VAL A 8 10.09 -10.99 -7.17
N LEU A 9 10.83 -10.72 -6.08
CA LEU A 9 11.46 -9.43 -5.84
C LEU A 9 12.47 -9.08 -6.93
N ARG A 10 13.33 -10.02 -7.33
CA ARG A 10 14.35 -9.79 -8.37
C ARG A 10 13.74 -9.54 -9.74
N LYS A 11 12.58 -10.13 -10.04
CA LYS A 11 11.86 -9.91 -11.30
C LYS A 11 11.19 -8.54 -11.34
N LYS A 12 10.67 -8.06 -10.20
CA LYS A 12 9.82 -6.86 -10.16
C LYS A 12 10.56 -5.57 -9.79
N LEU A 13 11.58 -5.65 -8.94
CA LEU A 13 12.36 -4.49 -8.53
C LEU A 13 13.57 -4.30 -9.44
N ASP A 14 13.89 -3.05 -9.78
CA ASP A 14 15.18 -2.73 -10.40
C ASP A 14 16.36 -2.97 -9.42
N GLY A 15 17.58 -2.85 -9.93
CA GLY A 15 18.79 -3.13 -9.15
C GLY A 15 18.91 -2.30 -7.86
N GLN A 16 18.57 -1.01 -7.90
CA GLN A 16 18.72 -0.12 -6.75
C GLN A 16 17.64 -0.41 -5.70
N ASN A 17 16.38 -0.56 -6.13
CA ASN A 17 15.26 -0.88 -5.26
C ASN A 17 15.42 -2.26 -4.61
N TYR A 18 15.87 -3.25 -5.38
CA TYR A 18 16.19 -4.58 -4.87
C TYR A 18 17.28 -4.52 -3.81
N GLN A 19 18.39 -3.81 -4.07
CA GLN A 19 19.49 -3.67 -3.11
C GLN A 19 19.03 -3.00 -1.81
N ARG A 20 18.25 -1.93 -1.89
CA ARG A 20 17.69 -1.25 -0.71
C ARG A 20 16.84 -2.19 0.14
N LEU A 21 15.94 -2.95 -0.47
CA LEU A 21 15.09 -3.90 0.25
C LEU A 21 15.90 -5.05 0.87
N MET A 22 16.90 -5.57 0.15
CA MET A 22 17.76 -6.67 0.62
C MET A 22 18.78 -6.25 1.67
N ALA A 23 19.08 -4.96 1.81
CA ALA A 23 19.90 -4.46 2.91
C ALA A 23 19.23 -4.64 4.28
N ILE A 24 17.90 -4.83 4.31
CA ILE A 24 17.14 -5.18 5.51
C ILE A 24 17.15 -6.70 5.65
N ASP A 25 17.95 -7.24 6.58
CA ASP A 25 18.04 -8.67 6.85
C ASP A 25 16.79 -9.18 7.60
N ASN A 26 15.68 -9.31 6.86
CA ASN A 26 14.41 -9.76 7.39
C ASN A 26 13.61 -10.55 6.35
N ALA A 27 13.75 -11.88 6.39
CA ALA A 27 13.04 -12.78 5.48
C ALA A 27 11.50 -12.67 5.55
N ARG A 28 10.95 -12.25 6.71
CA ARG A 28 9.49 -12.06 6.86
C ARG A 28 9.02 -10.83 6.08
N LEU A 29 9.80 -9.75 6.11
CA LEU A 29 9.55 -8.55 5.31
C LEU A 29 9.61 -8.89 3.81
N HIS A 30 10.63 -9.63 3.37
CA HIS A 30 10.79 -9.99 1.96
C HIS A 30 9.62 -10.83 1.45
N ARG A 31 9.16 -11.80 2.24
CA ARG A 31 7.93 -12.58 1.96
C ARG A 31 6.69 -11.70 1.88
N PHE A 32 6.55 -10.76 2.81
CA PHE A 32 5.41 -9.85 2.84
C PHE A 32 5.35 -8.96 1.59
N VAL A 33 6.49 -8.39 1.18
CA VAL A 33 6.55 -7.55 -0.02
C VAL A 33 6.32 -8.38 -1.29
N ALA A 34 6.88 -9.60 -1.37
CA ALA A 34 6.62 -10.50 -2.48
C ALA A 34 5.13 -10.86 -2.60
N ASP A 35 4.46 -11.22 -1.49
CA ASP A 35 3.01 -11.49 -1.46
C ASP A 35 2.20 -10.29 -1.92
N ALA A 36 2.55 -9.07 -1.48
CA ALA A 36 1.89 -7.84 -1.91
C ALA A 36 2.08 -7.56 -3.41
N ILE A 37 3.29 -7.80 -3.96
CA ILE A 37 3.58 -7.63 -5.38
C ILE A 37 2.75 -8.62 -6.22
N GLU A 38 2.71 -9.90 -5.82
CA GLU A 38 1.93 -10.91 -6.53
C GLU A 38 0.42 -10.65 -6.42
N LEU A 39 -0.05 -10.18 -5.26
CA LEU A 39 -1.46 -9.90 -5.03
C LEU A 39 -1.92 -8.66 -5.81
N CYS A 40 -1.23 -7.54 -5.64
CA CYS A 40 -1.68 -6.24 -6.14
C CYS A 40 -1.31 -5.98 -7.60
N ASP A 41 -0.33 -6.71 -8.15
CA ASP A 41 0.13 -6.62 -9.55
C ASP A 41 0.50 -5.18 -9.99
N PRO A 42 1.39 -4.47 -9.26
CA PRO A 42 1.78 -3.10 -9.60
C PRO A 42 2.55 -3.04 -10.92
N GLU A 43 2.62 -1.91 -11.64
CA GLU A 43 3.56 -1.80 -12.79
C GLU A 43 5.02 -1.74 -12.33
N ALA A 44 5.30 -0.90 -11.32
CA ALA A 44 6.64 -0.67 -10.78
C ALA A 44 6.65 -0.68 -9.24
N VAL A 45 7.81 -1.00 -8.64
CA VAL A 45 8.01 -0.99 -7.19
C VAL A 45 9.16 -0.06 -6.84
N LEU A 46 8.91 0.88 -5.94
CA LEU A 46 9.89 1.87 -5.49
C LEU A 46 10.12 1.75 -3.99
N VAL A 47 11.40 1.69 -3.59
CA VAL A 47 11.87 1.61 -2.21
C VAL A 47 12.57 2.92 -1.89
N LEU A 48 11.91 3.75 -1.08
CA LEU A 48 12.42 5.04 -0.63
C LEU A 48 13.41 4.85 0.53
N ASP A 49 14.50 5.58 0.52
CA ASP A 49 15.61 5.50 1.48
C ASP A 49 15.79 6.78 2.32
N ASP A 50 14.75 7.63 2.35
CA ASP A 50 14.73 8.92 3.06
C ASP A 50 15.87 9.89 2.68
N SER A 51 16.56 9.66 1.55
CA SER A 51 17.52 10.62 1.03
C SER A 51 16.82 11.95 0.67
N PRO A 52 17.54 13.10 0.67
CA PRO A 52 16.96 14.37 0.24
C PRO A 52 16.31 14.29 -1.16
N GLU A 53 16.88 13.50 -2.06
CA GLU A 53 16.37 13.25 -3.40
C GLU A 53 15.06 12.46 -3.36
N ALA A 54 14.99 11.39 -2.55
CA ALA A 54 13.78 10.59 -2.38
C ALA A 54 12.63 11.41 -1.77
N VAL A 55 12.95 12.25 -0.77
CA VAL A 55 12.00 13.18 -0.15
C VAL A 55 11.52 14.24 -1.15
N ALA A 56 12.42 14.81 -1.94
CA ALA A 56 12.06 15.81 -2.95
C ALA A 56 11.19 15.21 -4.06
N MET A 57 11.51 13.99 -4.50
CA MET A 57 10.72 13.26 -5.49
C MET A 57 9.33 12.91 -4.96
N SER A 58 9.21 12.35 -3.75
CA SER A 58 7.90 11.96 -3.20
C SER A 58 6.96 13.15 -3.04
N ARG A 59 7.49 14.31 -2.59
CA ARG A 59 6.72 15.56 -2.47
C ARG A 59 6.22 16.09 -3.81
N ARG A 60 7.00 15.97 -4.88
CA ARG A 60 6.59 16.45 -6.21
C ARG A 60 5.62 15.51 -6.91
N ARG A 61 5.62 14.22 -6.56
CA ARG A 61 4.89 13.18 -7.28
C ARG A 61 3.39 13.47 -7.43
N ALA A 62 2.73 13.95 -6.38
CA ALA A 62 1.31 14.30 -6.44
C ALA A 62 1.04 15.48 -7.40
N VAL A 63 1.95 16.45 -7.45
CA VAL A 63 1.86 17.58 -8.39
C VAL A 63 2.15 17.12 -9.83
N ASP A 64 3.19 16.30 -10.01
CA ASP A 64 3.58 15.77 -11.33
C ASP A 64 2.50 14.85 -11.92
N ALA A 65 1.77 14.12 -11.06
CA ALA A 65 0.62 13.29 -11.42
C ALA A 65 -0.67 14.10 -11.64
N GLY A 66 -0.69 15.38 -11.28
CA GLY A 66 -1.87 16.24 -11.38
C GLY A 66 -2.91 16.02 -10.28
N GLU A 67 -2.58 15.25 -9.24
CA GLU A 67 -3.42 15.06 -8.06
C GLU A 67 -3.47 16.35 -7.21
N GLU A 68 -2.35 17.07 -7.13
CA GLU A 68 -2.22 18.31 -6.35
C GLU A 68 -1.92 19.54 -7.22
N ILE A 69 -2.48 20.69 -6.83
CA ILE A 69 -2.27 21.98 -7.50
C ILE A 69 -1.39 22.89 -6.64
N PRO A 70 -0.25 23.40 -7.16
CA PRO A 70 0.59 24.36 -6.44
C PRO A 70 -0.14 25.68 -6.12
N LEU A 71 0.11 26.20 -4.92
CA LEU A 71 -0.36 27.51 -4.48
C LEU A 71 0.74 28.58 -4.59
N LYS A 72 0.38 29.84 -4.35
CA LYS A 72 1.33 30.97 -4.39
C LYS A 72 2.42 30.88 -3.32
N THR A 73 2.13 30.22 -2.20
CA THR A 73 3.10 29.99 -1.14
C THR A 73 3.94 28.77 -1.50
N GLU A 74 5.26 28.95 -1.53
CA GLU A 74 6.18 27.88 -1.88
C GLU A 74 5.98 26.65 -0.96
N GLY A 75 5.92 25.47 -1.56
CA GLY A 75 5.71 24.20 -0.86
C GLY A 75 4.27 23.91 -0.45
N HIS A 76 3.32 24.82 -0.70
CA HIS A 76 1.91 24.59 -0.41
C HIS A 76 1.16 24.13 -1.67
N THR A 77 0.30 23.13 -1.50
CA THR A 77 -0.56 22.59 -2.54
C THR A 77 -2.01 22.52 -2.05
N VAL A 78 -2.94 22.32 -2.99
CA VAL A 78 -4.34 22.00 -2.70
C VAL A 78 -4.74 20.74 -3.49
N HIS A 79 -5.52 19.88 -2.84
CA HIS A 79 -6.18 18.71 -3.41
C HIS A 79 -7.69 18.83 -3.14
N PHE A 80 -8.50 18.29 -4.05
CA PHE A 80 -9.94 18.17 -3.84
C PHE A 80 -10.30 16.69 -3.95
N ASP A 81 -10.67 16.09 -2.83
CA ASP A 81 -11.09 14.69 -2.80
C ASP A 81 -12.38 14.47 -3.62
N GLY A 82 -12.65 13.23 -4.01
CA GLY A 82 -13.90 12.85 -4.65
C GLY A 82 -15.11 13.16 -3.77
N MET A 83 -16.28 13.41 -4.36
CA MET A 83 -17.49 13.75 -3.61
C MET A 83 -17.91 12.67 -2.58
N GLU A 84 -17.51 11.42 -2.83
CA GLU A 84 -17.82 10.26 -2.00
C GLU A 84 -16.72 9.95 -0.96
N ASP A 85 -15.61 10.70 -0.95
CA ASP A 85 -14.44 10.46 -0.09
C ASP A 85 -14.06 11.71 0.74
N GLN A 86 -15.06 12.33 1.36
CA GLN A 86 -14.90 13.58 2.13
C GLN A 86 -14.65 13.36 3.62
N GLY A 87 -14.56 12.10 4.06
CA GLY A 87 -14.39 11.78 5.47
C GLY A 87 -14.44 10.29 5.75
N ARG A 88 -14.13 9.93 7.00
CA ARG A 88 -14.07 8.53 7.42
C ARG A 88 -15.44 7.86 7.36
N ASP A 89 -15.55 6.83 6.52
CA ASP A 89 -16.72 5.96 6.46
C ASP A 89 -16.69 4.90 7.59
N ARG A 90 -17.60 5.06 8.56
CA ARG A 90 -17.74 4.17 9.71
C ARG A 90 -18.45 2.87 9.35
N GLU A 91 -19.28 2.87 8.32
CA GLU A 91 -20.12 1.73 7.93
C GLU A 91 -19.30 0.63 7.27
N VAL A 92 -18.23 0.98 6.57
CA VAL A 92 -17.29 0.03 5.95
C VAL A 92 -16.03 -0.24 6.78
N THR A 93 -15.80 0.51 7.86
CA THR A 93 -14.71 0.22 8.82
C THR A 93 -15.09 -1.00 9.67
N LYS A 94 -14.36 -2.12 9.53
CA LYS A 94 -14.62 -3.37 10.26
C LYS A 94 -13.43 -3.78 11.13
N TYR A 95 -13.70 -4.29 12.33
CA TYR A 95 -12.71 -5.01 13.13
C TYR A 95 -12.69 -6.49 12.75
N LEU A 96 -11.50 -7.05 12.52
CA LEU A 96 -11.32 -8.48 12.29
C LEU A 96 -11.17 -9.20 13.64
N VAL A 97 -12.12 -10.09 13.96
CA VAL A 97 -12.13 -10.84 15.23
C VAL A 97 -11.87 -12.33 15.00
N PRO A 98 -11.15 -13.04 15.90
CA PRO A 98 -10.97 -14.49 15.79
C PRO A 98 -12.30 -15.27 15.75
N PRO A 99 -12.31 -16.48 15.17
CA PRO A 99 -13.47 -17.36 15.25
C PRO A 99 -13.92 -17.59 16.70
N GLY A 100 -15.18 -17.33 16.99
CA GLY A 100 -15.77 -17.51 18.32
C GLY A 100 -15.59 -16.34 19.29
N ASP A 101 -14.80 -15.33 18.92
CA ASP A 101 -14.65 -14.10 19.69
C ASP A 101 -15.56 -12.99 19.15
N SER A 102 -15.88 -12.02 20.01
CA SER A 102 -16.64 -10.83 19.63
C SER A 102 -16.27 -9.63 20.49
N LEU A 103 -16.21 -8.46 19.89
CA LEU A 103 -16.18 -7.18 20.61
C LEU A 103 -17.62 -6.69 20.86
N SER A 104 -17.73 -5.52 21.50
CA SER A 104 -19.00 -4.81 21.70
C SER A 104 -19.80 -4.71 20.41
N GLN A 105 -21.11 -4.93 20.49
CA GLN A 105 -22.04 -4.79 19.36
C GLN A 105 -22.09 -3.37 18.76
N ALA A 106 -21.57 -2.37 19.48
CA ALA A 106 -21.41 -1.01 18.96
C ALA A 106 -20.27 -0.87 17.93
N LEU A 107 -19.42 -1.89 17.77
CA LEU A 107 -18.33 -1.93 16.80
C LEU A 107 -18.72 -2.83 15.63
N ASN A 108 -18.56 -2.30 14.42
CA ASN A 108 -18.71 -3.08 13.20
C ASN A 108 -17.56 -4.09 13.10
N GLN A 109 -17.86 -5.38 13.05
CA GLN A 109 -16.85 -6.43 13.12
C GLN A 109 -17.24 -7.62 12.24
N VAL A 110 -16.23 -8.36 11.81
CA VAL A 110 -16.35 -9.56 10.99
C VAL A 110 -15.34 -10.59 11.45
N GLU A 111 -15.65 -11.88 11.26
CA GLU A 111 -14.68 -12.93 11.50
C GLU A 111 -13.43 -12.70 10.63
N ARG A 112 -12.25 -12.93 11.21
CA ARG A 112 -10.96 -12.57 10.65
C ARG A 112 -10.71 -13.19 9.29
N GLN A 113 -10.97 -14.48 9.12
CA GLN A 113 -10.74 -15.17 7.85
C GLN A 113 -11.67 -14.63 6.76
N GLN A 114 -12.95 -14.42 7.08
CA GLN A 114 -13.91 -13.80 6.16
C GLN A 114 -13.45 -12.39 5.72
N GLY A 115 -13.04 -11.54 6.66
CA GLY A 115 -12.59 -10.18 6.32
C GLY A 115 -11.26 -10.15 5.57
N LEU A 116 -10.36 -11.12 5.83
CA LEU A 116 -9.12 -11.28 5.06
C LEU A 116 -9.39 -11.72 3.63
N GLU A 117 -10.35 -12.63 3.42
CA GLU A 117 -10.76 -13.06 2.08
C GLU A 117 -11.40 -11.91 1.29
N GLU A 118 -12.25 -11.12 1.93
CA GLU A 118 -12.86 -9.91 1.35
C GLU A 118 -11.78 -8.92 0.91
N VAL A 119 -10.91 -8.46 1.83
CA VAL A 119 -9.92 -7.42 1.51
C VAL A 119 -8.86 -7.91 0.51
N ARG A 120 -8.40 -9.17 0.61
CA ARG A 120 -7.46 -9.72 -0.37
C ARG A 120 -8.11 -9.91 -1.74
N GLY A 121 -9.42 -10.20 -1.79
CA GLY A 121 -10.20 -10.20 -3.02
C GLY A 121 -10.20 -8.84 -3.69
N LEU A 122 -10.45 -7.76 -2.93
CA LEU A 122 -10.45 -6.37 -3.42
C LEU A 122 -9.07 -5.89 -3.88
N LEU A 123 -8.00 -6.31 -3.19
CA LEU A 123 -6.62 -5.94 -3.53
C LEU A 123 -6.08 -6.65 -4.78
N LYS A 124 -6.73 -7.73 -5.24
CA LYS A 124 -6.21 -8.54 -6.34
C LYS A 124 -6.13 -7.73 -7.64
N GLY A 125 -4.91 -7.42 -8.08
CA GLY A 125 -4.66 -6.62 -9.27
C GLY A 125 -5.02 -5.14 -9.13
N SER A 126 -5.22 -4.64 -7.90
CA SER A 126 -5.68 -3.27 -7.65
C SER A 126 -4.64 -2.20 -7.97
N MET A 127 -3.40 -2.57 -8.27
CA MET A 127 -2.30 -1.64 -8.60
C MET A 127 -1.86 -1.72 -10.07
N ARG A 128 -2.66 -2.34 -10.96
CA ARG A 128 -2.34 -2.39 -12.40
C ARG A 128 -2.42 -1.00 -13.04
N GLY A 129 -1.36 -0.62 -13.74
CA GLY A 129 -1.14 0.69 -14.37
C GLY A 129 0.01 1.43 -13.71
#